data_AF-A0A7Y4L9R8-F1
#
_entry.id   AF-A0A7Y4L9R8-F1
#
_cell.length_a   1.000
_cell.length_b   1.000
_cell.length_c   1.000
_cell.angle_alpha   90.00
_cell.angle_beta   90.00
_cell.angle_gamma   90.00
#
_symmetry.space_group_name_H-M   'P 1'
#
loop_
_entity.id
_entity.type
_entity.pdbx_description
1 polymer ?
#
loop_
_entity_poly.entity_id
_entity_poly.type
_entity_poly.pdbx_seq_one_letter_code
_entity_poly.pdbx_strand_id
1 'polypeptide(L)'
;MSRRRKNLVMEKYKVYLGSVAERSYQESVDFCKGYAKELNSNDGDSEEIASTLRIIDSGVGDPFACMMILSWMYEGQASVDLVVHGDVQAFKQHAYVAAKLQILSEKKPDWGYSGYSSMYFLHLLSDSPEVKEFLISQQDIISGSLDQQTYKGNDIYPYLNRSALLALSGDWGYLKERSLRFLSDTKRPKNIAHREPDFRFFLALANQDTEEMKRILEEMLEYRLSTRAKQDMNVHFDFYLCIPVLIYAKIAAIHGFDLGIDSPIAPKELIEVKPLESYEDPYDFMKEFDFHQPQQVWIDRWKAKMEAGLAWREREYKKLKNRILRFFGRGGRLIDLQPSSPIDKK
;
A
#
# COMPACT_ATOMS: atom_id res chain seq x y z
N MET A 1 31.59 8.79 -4.61
CA MET A 1 31.04 8.99 -3.25
C MET A 1 32.10 8.69 -2.19
N SER A 2 32.29 9.55 -1.18
CA SER A 2 33.29 9.36 -0.10
C SER A 2 32.94 8.18 0.82
N ARG A 3 33.95 7.42 1.26
CA ARG A 3 33.86 6.27 2.18
C ARG A 3 33.12 6.61 3.50
N ARG A 4 33.24 7.86 3.95
CA ARG A 4 32.56 8.40 5.15
C ARG A 4 31.05 8.60 4.94
N ARG A 5 30.65 8.99 3.72
CA ARG A 5 29.24 9.14 3.33
C ARG A 5 28.56 7.78 3.19
N LYS A 6 29.26 6.78 2.64
CA LYS A 6 28.78 5.38 2.63
C LYS A 6 28.58 4.82 4.04
N ASN A 7 29.50 5.08 4.98
CA ASN A 7 29.35 4.60 6.36
C ASN A 7 28.21 5.29 7.14
N LEU A 8 27.94 6.58 6.89
CA LEU A 8 26.78 7.26 7.49
C LEU A 8 25.44 6.77 6.93
N VAL A 9 25.37 6.49 5.63
CA VAL A 9 24.19 5.88 5.00
C VAL A 9 23.95 4.46 5.55
N MET A 10 25.03 3.71 5.81
CA MET A 10 24.94 2.36 6.41
C MET A 10 24.50 2.34 7.88
N GLU A 11 24.55 3.45 8.63
CA GLU A 11 24.04 3.52 10.01
C GLU A 11 22.57 3.98 10.08
N LYS A 12 22.06 4.58 9.00
CA LYS A 12 20.64 4.94 8.87
C LYS A 12 19.80 3.67 8.72
N TYR A 13 18.57 3.67 9.24
CA TYR A 13 17.63 2.54 9.23
C TYR A 13 17.98 1.31 10.09
N LYS A 14 18.99 1.41 10.97
CA LYS A 14 19.36 0.32 11.90
C LYS A 14 18.62 0.31 13.23
N VAL A 15 17.84 1.34 13.53
CA VAL A 15 17.07 1.41 14.78
C VAL A 15 15.94 0.39 14.72
N TYR A 16 16.01 -0.63 15.56
CA TYR A 16 14.98 -1.67 15.63
C TYR A 16 13.83 -1.26 16.55
N LEU A 17 12.64 -1.22 15.97
CA LEU A 17 11.40 -0.79 16.59
C LEU A 17 10.48 -1.94 17.01
N GLY A 18 10.87 -3.19 16.80
CA GLY A 18 9.95 -4.33 16.92
C GLY A 18 9.16 -4.57 15.64
N SER A 19 8.99 -5.84 15.25
CA SER A 19 8.07 -6.21 14.18
C SER A 19 6.73 -6.72 14.73
N VAL A 20 5.63 -6.39 14.04
CA VAL A 20 4.30 -6.95 14.28
C VAL A 20 4.29 -8.47 14.13
N ALA A 21 5.16 -8.99 13.25
CA ALA A 21 5.34 -10.42 12.99
C ALA A 21 6.33 -11.10 13.95
N GLU A 22 6.79 -10.40 15.01
CA GLU A 22 7.70 -10.92 16.04
C GLU A 22 9.08 -11.36 15.54
N ARG A 23 9.45 -10.95 14.33
CA ARG A 23 10.77 -11.14 13.74
C ARG A 23 11.80 -10.23 14.38
N SER A 24 13.02 -10.71 14.59
CA SER A 24 14.19 -9.87 14.84
C SER A 24 14.48 -8.92 13.67
N TYR A 25 15.36 -7.93 13.88
CA TYR A 25 15.76 -7.02 12.81
C TYR A 25 16.29 -7.76 11.57
N GLN A 26 17.18 -8.75 11.76
CA GLN A 26 17.78 -9.49 10.65
C GLN A 26 16.73 -10.35 9.93
N GLU A 27 15.84 -11.03 10.68
CA GLU A 27 14.75 -11.80 10.09
C GLU A 27 13.76 -10.93 9.30
N SER A 28 13.50 -9.68 9.74
CA SER A 28 12.69 -8.73 8.97
C SER A 28 13.38 -8.26 7.70
N VAL A 29 14.69 -8.02 7.73
CA VAL A 29 15.49 -7.70 6.53
C VAL A 29 15.47 -8.88 5.55
N ASP A 30 15.68 -10.11 6.04
CA ASP A 30 15.68 -11.30 5.20
C ASP A 30 14.29 -11.63 4.64
N PHE A 31 13.23 -11.36 5.41
CA PHE A 31 11.85 -11.39 4.92
C PHE A 31 11.64 -10.45 3.73
N CYS A 32 12.08 -9.18 3.84
CA CYS A 32 11.97 -8.23 2.72
C CYS A 32 12.79 -8.67 1.50
N LYS A 33 14.00 -9.22 1.72
CA LYS A 33 14.82 -9.80 0.65
C LYS A 33 14.18 -10.99 -0.04
N GLY A 34 13.39 -11.80 0.66
CA GLY A 34 12.62 -12.90 0.07
C GLY A 34 11.68 -12.39 -1.02
N TYR A 35 10.88 -11.38 -0.71
CA TYR A 35 9.98 -10.72 -1.67
C TYR A 35 10.74 -10.03 -2.82
N ALA A 36 11.83 -9.33 -2.50
CA ALA A 36 12.68 -8.67 -3.50
C ALA A 36 13.38 -9.64 -4.46
N LYS A 37 13.72 -10.84 -3.98
CA LYS A 37 14.40 -11.87 -4.79
C LYS A 37 13.51 -12.37 -5.92
N GLU A 38 12.20 -12.48 -5.68
CA GLU A 38 11.25 -12.91 -6.71
C GLU A 38 11.34 -12.02 -7.95
N LEU A 39 11.45 -10.70 -7.76
CA LEU A 39 11.58 -9.69 -8.83
C LEU A 39 12.89 -9.76 -9.62
N ASN A 40 13.99 -10.17 -8.98
CA ASN A 40 15.36 -10.05 -9.50
C ASN A 40 15.95 -11.38 -10.01
N SER A 41 15.11 -12.36 -10.35
CA SER A 41 15.53 -13.70 -10.79
C SER A 41 16.23 -13.67 -12.16
N ASN A 42 17.49 -13.20 -12.19
CA ASN A 42 18.44 -13.36 -13.30
C ASN A 42 18.79 -14.84 -13.57
N ASP A 43 18.38 -15.77 -12.70
CA ASP A 43 18.60 -17.22 -12.83
C ASP A 43 17.46 -17.96 -13.56
N GLY A 44 16.58 -17.22 -14.25
CA GLY A 44 15.45 -17.77 -14.99
C GLY A 44 14.17 -17.62 -14.19
N ASP A 45 13.24 -16.84 -14.75
CA ASP A 45 11.85 -16.61 -14.35
C ASP A 45 11.46 -17.20 -13.00
N SER A 46 11.35 -16.38 -11.95
CA SER A 46 10.58 -16.76 -10.75
C SER A 46 9.27 -17.38 -11.22
N GLU A 47 9.07 -18.67 -10.94
CA GLU A 47 7.87 -19.41 -11.34
C GLU A 47 6.61 -18.70 -10.82
N GLU A 48 6.73 -18.04 -9.67
CA GLU A 48 5.68 -17.24 -9.05
C GLU A 48 5.35 -15.99 -9.87
N ILE A 49 6.34 -15.17 -10.26
CA ILE A 49 6.09 -14.00 -11.13
C ILE A 49 5.55 -14.45 -12.49
N ALA A 50 6.16 -15.46 -13.11
CA ALA A 50 5.70 -15.95 -14.39
C ALA A 50 4.25 -16.47 -14.32
N SER A 51 3.88 -17.16 -13.23
CA SER A 51 2.50 -17.60 -13.00
C SER A 51 1.54 -16.43 -12.79
N THR A 52 1.96 -15.44 -12.00
CA THR A 52 1.21 -14.22 -11.68
C THR A 52 0.91 -13.42 -12.96
N LEU A 53 1.93 -13.18 -13.79
CA LEU A 53 1.80 -12.50 -15.08
C LEU A 53 0.93 -13.30 -16.05
N ARG A 54 1.05 -14.63 -16.12
CA ARG A 54 0.15 -15.46 -16.95
C ARG A 54 -1.32 -15.32 -16.58
N ILE A 55 -1.64 -15.21 -15.29
CA ILE A 55 -3.03 -15.00 -14.83
C ILE A 55 -3.51 -13.61 -15.25
N ILE A 56 -2.69 -12.58 -15.05
CA ILE A 56 -2.98 -11.20 -15.46
C ILE A 56 -3.19 -11.10 -16.98
N ASP A 57 -2.30 -11.69 -17.78
CA ASP A 57 -2.33 -11.64 -19.23
C ASP A 57 -3.56 -12.35 -19.79
N SER A 58 -3.83 -13.57 -19.30
CA SER A 58 -4.94 -14.38 -19.78
C SER A 58 -6.30 -13.93 -19.25
N GLY A 59 -6.34 -13.23 -18.11
CA GLY A 59 -7.58 -12.97 -17.37
C GLY A 59 -8.17 -14.22 -16.70
N VAL A 60 -7.50 -15.37 -16.79
CA VAL A 60 -8.03 -16.64 -16.30
C VAL A 60 -7.54 -16.92 -14.88
N GLY A 61 -8.40 -16.65 -13.89
CA GLY A 61 -8.05 -16.73 -12.47
C GLY A 61 -8.51 -15.46 -11.76
N ASP A 62 -7.68 -14.93 -10.87
CA ASP A 62 -7.92 -13.65 -10.19
C ASP A 62 -6.77 -12.66 -10.46
N PRO A 63 -6.84 -11.88 -11.56
CA PRO A 63 -5.85 -10.86 -11.88
C PRO A 63 -5.69 -9.80 -10.79
N PHE A 64 -6.77 -9.43 -10.10
CA PHE A 64 -6.73 -8.45 -9.01
C PHE A 64 -5.87 -8.96 -7.85
N ALA A 65 -6.04 -10.22 -7.45
CA ALA A 65 -5.18 -10.84 -6.43
C ALA A 65 -3.72 -10.94 -6.88
N CYS A 66 -3.48 -11.21 -8.17
CA CYS A 66 -2.13 -11.24 -8.74
C CYS A 66 -1.45 -9.86 -8.70
N MET A 67 -2.18 -8.78 -8.99
CA MET A 67 -1.67 -7.41 -8.86
C MET A 67 -1.35 -7.06 -7.41
N MET A 68 -2.15 -7.52 -6.44
CA MET A 68 -1.85 -7.34 -5.01
C MET A 68 -0.56 -8.07 -4.60
N ILE A 69 -0.34 -9.29 -5.10
CA ILE A 69 0.91 -10.05 -4.85
C ILE A 69 2.11 -9.30 -5.40
N LEU A 70 2.03 -8.80 -6.65
CA LEU A 70 3.09 -7.97 -7.22
C LEU A 70 3.34 -6.72 -6.37
N SER A 71 2.28 -6.07 -5.86
CA SER A 71 2.45 -4.95 -4.93
C SER A 71 3.33 -5.34 -3.75
N TRP A 72 2.98 -6.40 -3.00
CA TRP A 72 3.77 -6.85 -1.85
C TRP A 72 5.23 -7.18 -2.19
N MET A 73 5.50 -7.73 -3.37
CA MET A 73 6.87 -7.93 -3.86
C MET A 73 7.64 -6.60 -3.99
N TYR A 74 7.01 -5.59 -4.59
CA TYR A 74 7.58 -4.24 -4.70
C TYR A 74 7.67 -3.52 -3.34
N GLU A 75 6.77 -3.76 -2.39
CA GLU A 75 6.90 -3.25 -1.01
C GLU A 75 8.16 -3.81 -0.33
N GLY A 76 8.40 -5.11 -0.46
CA GLY A 76 9.61 -5.77 0.01
C GLY A 76 10.87 -5.19 -0.63
N GLN A 77 10.85 -4.99 -1.95
CA GLN A 77 11.96 -4.37 -2.69
C GLN A 77 12.22 -2.92 -2.26
N ALA A 78 11.19 -2.08 -2.14
CA ALA A 78 11.36 -0.71 -1.65
C ALA A 78 11.97 -0.69 -0.24
N SER A 79 11.55 -1.61 0.64
CA SER A 79 12.17 -1.73 1.95
C SER A 79 13.65 -2.12 1.88
N VAL A 80 14.02 -3.06 1.00
CA VAL A 80 15.42 -3.44 0.76
C VAL A 80 16.25 -2.25 0.27
N ASP A 81 15.72 -1.43 -0.64
CA ASP A 81 16.42 -0.25 -1.13
C ASP A 81 16.79 0.72 -0.01
N LEU A 82 15.91 0.90 0.97
CA LEU A 82 16.21 1.72 2.15
C LEU A 82 17.15 1.00 3.13
N VAL A 83 16.73 -0.14 3.65
CA VAL A 83 17.37 -0.76 4.82
C VAL A 83 18.71 -1.43 4.50
N VAL A 84 18.90 -1.86 3.26
CA VAL A 84 20.15 -2.51 2.81
C VAL A 84 21.02 -1.55 2.01
N HIS A 85 20.40 -0.74 1.13
CA HIS A 85 21.16 0.07 0.17
C HIS A 85 21.20 1.56 0.53
N GLY A 86 20.29 2.05 1.37
CA GLY A 86 20.10 3.47 1.65
C GLY A 86 19.81 4.29 0.39
N ASP A 87 19.18 3.67 -0.61
CA ASP A 87 18.88 4.27 -1.90
C ASP A 87 17.44 4.80 -1.93
N VAL A 88 17.32 6.09 -1.64
CA VAL A 88 16.03 6.80 -1.61
C VAL A 88 15.40 6.90 -3.01
N GLN A 89 16.19 6.96 -4.09
CA GLN A 89 15.64 7.07 -5.43
C GLN A 89 15.03 5.74 -5.88
N ALA A 90 15.74 4.64 -5.67
CA ALA A 90 15.22 3.29 -5.92
C ALA A 90 13.98 3.02 -5.06
N PHE A 91 14.02 3.39 -3.77
CA PHE A 91 12.85 3.30 -2.88
C PHE A 91 11.63 4.03 -3.47
N LYS A 92 11.78 5.28 -3.93
CA LYS A 92 10.64 6.04 -4.50
C LYS A 92 10.06 5.38 -5.74
N GLN A 93 10.91 4.85 -6.62
CA GLN A 93 10.48 4.12 -7.80
C GLN A 93 9.70 2.85 -7.43
N HIS A 94 10.21 2.03 -6.51
CA HIS A 94 9.51 0.81 -6.11
C HIS A 94 8.28 1.07 -5.22
N ALA A 95 8.29 2.14 -4.43
CA ALA A 95 7.12 2.62 -3.70
C ALA A 95 6.01 3.08 -4.66
N TYR A 96 6.35 3.75 -5.76
CA TYR A 96 5.42 4.09 -6.83
C TYR A 96 4.78 2.85 -7.44
N VAL A 97 5.61 1.86 -7.84
CA VAL A 97 5.12 0.63 -8.46
C VAL A 97 4.18 -0.12 -7.51
N ALA A 98 4.58 -0.27 -6.24
CA ALA A 98 3.74 -0.87 -5.21
C ALA A 98 2.41 -0.12 -5.06
N ALA A 99 2.45 1.20 -4.85
CA ALA A 99 1.26 2.03 -4.68
C ALA A 99 0.30 1.94 -5.88
N LYS A 100 0.82 2.01 -7.10
CA LYS A 100 0.02 1.85 -8.31
C LYS A 100 -0.60 0.46 -8.36
N LEU A 101 0.15 -0.60 -8.14
CA LEU A 101 -0.37 -1.98 -8.10
C LEU A 101 -1.44 -2.18 -7.03
N GLN A 102 -1.32 -1.56 -5.85
CA GLN A 102 -2.38 -1.55 -4.83
C GLN A 102 -3.67 -0.99 -5.44
N ILE A 103 -3.63 0.20 -6.05
CA ILE A 103 -4.78 0.80 -6.74
C ILE A 103 -5.36 -0.13 -7.81
N LEU A 104 -4.51 -0.76 -8.63
CA LEU A 104 -4.96 -1.64 -9.71
C LEU A 104 -5.59 -2.96 -9.20
N SER A 105 -5.19 -3.41 -8.01
CA SER A 105 -5.65 -4.66 -7.40
C SER A 105 -7.05 -4.57 -6.77
N GLU A 106 -7.60 -3.37 -6.62
CA GLU A 106 -8.87 -3.18 -5.94
C GLU A 106 -10.06 -3.61 -6.81
N LYS A 107 -10.97 -4.37 -6.21
CA LYS A 107 -12.17 -4.92 -6.89
C LYS A 107 -13.38 -3.97 -6.83
N LYS A 108 -13.30 -2.97 -5.96
CA LYS A 108 -14.27 -1.92 -5.76
C LYS A 108 -13.53 -0.62 -5.47
N PRO A 109 -14.09 0.54 -5.83
CA PRO A 109 -13.37 1.79 -5.70
C PRO A 109 -13.46 2.38 -4.27
N ASP A 110 -14.24 1.79 -3.36
CA ASP A 110 -14.42 2.22 -1.96
C ASP A 110 -13.46 1.51 -0.97
N TRP A 111 -12.23 1.27 -1.41
CA TRP A 111 -11.21 0.51 -0.68
C TRP A 111 -10.62 1.24 0.53
N GLY A 112 -10.90 2.52 0.72
CA GLY A 112 -10.59 3.27 1.95
C GLY A 112 -11.28 2.73 3.20
N TYR A 113 -12.33 1.92 3.02
CA TYR A 113 -13.07 1.25 4.09
C TYR A 113 -12.35 0.01 4.65
N SER A 114 -11.63 -0.73 3.80
CA SER A 114 -10.90 -1.94 4.17
C SER A 114 -9.43 -1.61 4.34
N GLY A 115 -9.02 -1.11 5.51
CA GLY A 115 -7.64 -0.65 5.65
C GLY A 115 -7.11 -0.62 7.07
N TYR A 116 -5.78 -0.70 7.15
CA TYR A 116 -4.98 -0.35 8.31
C TYR A 116 -4.55 1.12 8.19
N SER A 117 -4.09 1.76 9.29
CA SER A 117 -3.73 3.19 9.35
C SER A 117 -2.63 3.64 8.39
N SER A 118 -1.90 2.70 7.78
CA SER A 118 -0.74 2.92 6.92
C SER A 118 -1.03 2.84 5.42
N MET A 119 -2.29 2.73 4.99
CA MET A 119 -2.61 2.38 3.60
C MET A 119 -2.08 3.39 2.55
N TYR A 120 -2.02 4.68 2.87
CA TYR A 120 -1.49 5.70 1.95
C TYR A 120 0.03 5.90 2.08
N PHE A 121 0.73 5.09 2.88
CA PHE A 121 2.17 5.23 3.13
C PHE A 121 2.97 5.28 1.81
N LEU A 122 3.01 4.19 1.05
CA LEU A 122 3.83 4.16 -0.17
C LEU A 122 3.31 5.09 -1.27
N HIS A 123 2.00 5.32 -1.32
CA HIS A 123 1.40 6.30 -2.21
C HIS A 123 2.04 7.68 -2.01
N LEU A 124 2.13 8.14 -0.76
CA LEU A 124 2.70 9.44 -0.41
C LEU A 124 4.23 9.46 -0.49
N LEU A 125 4.91 8.40 -0.01
CA LEU A 125 6.37 8.36 0.04
C LEU A 125 7.03 8.08 -1.32
N SER A 126 6.27 7.67 -2.33
CA SER A 126 6.74 7.63 -3.72
C SER A 126 7.04 9.02 -4.30
N ASP A 127 6.42 10.06 -3.74
CA ASP A 127 6.37 11.43 -4.28
C ASP A 127 5.77 11.55 -5.70
N SER A 128 5.09 10.53 -6.23
CA SER A 128 4.45 10.62 -7.56
C SER A 128 3.31 11.64 -7.56
N PRO A 129 3.38 12.69 -8.41
CA PRO A 129 2.29 13.65 -8.56
C PRO A 129 0.99 13.00 -9.01
N GLU A 130 1.05 12.04 -9.94
CA GLU A 130 -0.12 11.36 -10.51
C GLU A 130 -0.85 10.51 -9.47
N VAL A 131 -0.11 9.76 -8.65
CA VAL A 131 -0.70 8.96 -7.56
C VAL A 131 -1.37 9.88 -6.54
N LYS A 132 -0.71 10.98 -6.16
CA LYS A 132 -1.29 11.97 -5.24
C LYS A 132 -2.56 12.60 -5.80
N GLU A 133 -2.53 13.04 -7.06
CA GLU A 133 -3.68 13.66 -7.74
C GLU A 133 -4.85 12.68 -7.89
N PHE A 134 -4.57 11.40 -8.14
CA PHE A 134 -5.58 10.35 -8.14
C PHE A 134 -6.25 10.20 -6.77
N LEU A 135 -5.47 10.11 -5.69
CA LEU A 135 -6.02 10.02 -4.33
C LEU A 135 -6.93 11.21 -3.99
N ILE A 136 -6.51 12.43 -4.36
CA ILE A 136 -7.29 13.65 -4.13
C ILE A 136 -8.57 13.66 -4.97
N SER A 137 -8.47 13.38 -6.27
CA SER A 137 -9.62 13.44 -7.20
C SER A 137 -10.65 12.35 -6.94
N GLN A 138 -10.22 11.18 -6.47
CA GLN A 138 -11.07 10.04 -6.17
C GLN A 138 -11.46 9.94 -4.68
N GLN A 139 -11.06 10.89 -3.82
CA GLN A 139 -11.16 10.76 -2.36
C GLN A 139 -12.56 10.39 -1.84
N ASP A 140 -13.61 10.93 -2.46
CA ASP A 140 -15.01 10.68 -2.06
C ASP A 140 -15.46 9.26 -2.43
N ILE A 141 -14.95 8.73 -3.54
CA ILE A 141 -15.22 7.37 -3.97
C ILE A 141 -14.42 6.39 -3.10
N ILE A 142 -13.12 6.66 -2.90
CA ILE A 142 -12.23 5.85 -2.05
C ILE A 142 -12.77 5.69 -0.64
N SER A 143 -13.30 6.77 -0.06
CA SER A 143 -13.81 6.76 1.32
C SER A 143 -15.18 6.09 1.47
N GLY A 144 -15.93 5.91 0.36
CA GLY A 144 -17.29 5.38 0.38
C GLY A 144 -18.31 6.26 1.09
N SER A 145 -19.57 5.82 1.12
CA SER A 145 -20.71 6.61 1.63
C SER A 145 -20.91 6.56 3.15
N LEU A 146 -20.41 5.53 3.82
CA LEU A 146 -20.61 5.32 5.27
C LEU A 146 -19.75 6.24 6.15
N ASP A 147 -18.65 6.75 5.60
CA ASP A 147 -17.65 7.53 6.31
C ASP A 147 -17.99 9.04 6.41
N GLN A 148 -18.98 9.51 5.65
CA GLN A 148 -19.32 10.93 5.59
C GLN A 148 -19.90 11.52 6.89
N GLN A 149 -20.35 10.72 7.87
CA GLN A 149 -21.11 11.26 9.01
C GLN A 149 -20.52 10.98 10.40
N THR A 150 -19.95 9.82 10.72
CA THR A 150 -19.49 9.50 12.09
C THR A 150 -18.61 8.25 12.12
N TYR A 151 -17.55 8.23 12.94
CA TYR A 151 -17.00 6.94 13.40
C TYR A 151 -18.04 6.31 14.33
N LYS A 152 -18.47 5.07 14.04
CA LYS A 152 -19.42 4.32 14.87
C LYS A 152 -18.82 2.99 15.26
N GLY A 153 -18.83 2.69 16.55
CA GLY A 153 -18.33 1.42 17.08
C GLY A 153 -16.81 1.40 17.22
N ASN A 154 -16.22 0.24 16.97
CA ASN A 154 -14.83 -0.06 17.31
C ASN A 154 -13.85 0.09 16.13
N ASP A 155 -14.35 0.34 14.92
CA ASP A 155 -13.52 0.51 13.73
C ASP A 155 -13.31 1.99 13.40
N ILE A 156 -12.09 2.45 13.62
CA ILE A 156 -11.67 3.83 13.41
C ILE A 156 -11.03 4.04 12.04
N TYR A 157 -10.66 2.98 11.32
CA TYR A 157 -9.82 3.09 10.14
C TYR A 157 -10.50 3.84 8.98
N PRO A 158 -11.77 3.57 8.61
CA PRO A 158 -12.43 4.38 7.59
C PRO A 158 -12.40 5.89 7.93
N TYR A 159 -12.64 6.20 9.20
CA TYR A 159 -12.67 7.58 9.68
C TYR A 159 -11.29 8.26 9.64
N LEU A 160 -10.25 7.52 10.01
CA LEU A 160 -8.85 7.95 9.96
C LEU A 160 -8.38 8.12 8.52
N ASN A 161 -8.66 7.15 7.65
CA ASN A 161 -8.24 7.14 6.25
C ASN A 161 -8.86 8.31 5.48
N ARG A 162 -10.14 8.61 5.70
CA ARG A 162 -10.74 9.85 5.16
C ARG A 162 -10.09 11.10 5.71
N SER A 163 -9.78 11.14 7.00
CA SER A 163 -9.13 12.31 7.59
C SER A 163 -7.75 12.54 6.96
N ALA A 164 -7.00 11.47 6.65
CA ALA A 164 -5.76 11.56 5.88
C ALA A 164 -5.99 12.07 4.44
N LEU A 165 -7.05 11.65 3.74
CA LEU A 165 -7.39 12.16 2.40
C LEU A 165 -7.83 13.63 2.41
N LEU A 166 -8.61 14.05 3.41
CA LEU A 166 -8.99 15.46 3.62
C LEU A 166 -7.75 16.32 3.93
N ALA A 167 -6.84 15.80 4.75
CA ALA A 167 -5.56 16.43 5.03
C ALA A 167 -4.70 16.53 3.77
N LEU A 168 -4.68 15.50 2.92
CA LEU A 168 -3.97 15.51 1.64
C LEU A 168 -4.57 16.53 0.66
N SER A 169 -5.91 16.60 0.56
CA SER A 169 -6.60 17.51 -0.37
C SER A 169 -6.65 18.97 0.12
N GLY A 170 -6.34 19.23 1.39
CA GLY A 170 -6.40 20.56 1.98
C GLY A 170 -7.82 21.02 2.33
N ASP A 171 -8.76 20.09 2.51
CA ASP A 171 -10.10 20.40 2.99
C ASP A 171 -10.09 20.63 4.52
N TRP A 172 -9.57 21.79 4.90
CA TRP A 172 -9.35 22.18 6.30
C TRP A 172 -10.64 22.26 7.10
N GLY A 173 -11.74 22.64 6.47
CA GLY A 173 -13.04 22.77 7.13
C GLY A 173 -13.54 21.42 7.63
N TYR A 174 -13.66 20.45 6.73
CA TYR A 174 -14.08 19.09 7.09
C TYR A 174 -13.05 18.39 7.98
N LEU A 175 -11.75 18.57 7.74
CA LEU A 175 -10.71 17.99 8.58
C LEU A 175 -10.81 18.47 10.03
N LYS A 176 -11.01 19.78 10.23
CA LYS A 176 -11.16 20.38 11.56
C LYS A 176 -12.41 19.89 12.27
N GLU A 177 -13.55 19.87 11.59
CA GLU A 177 -14.81 19.37 12.17
C GLU A 177 -14.66 17.91 12.64
N ARG A 178 -14.08 17.05 11.80
CA ARG A 178 -13.87 15.63 12.12
C ARG A 178 -12.92 15.44 13.29
N SER A 179 -11.81 16.18 13.29
CA SER A 179 -10.83 16.10 14.37
C SER A 179 -11.42 16.52 15.71
N LEU A 180 -12.16 17.64 15.75
CA LEU A 180 -12.85 18.10 16.96
C LEU A 180 -13.91 17.10 17.45
N ARG A 181 -14.66 16.46 16.53
CA ARG A 181 -15.63 15.43 16.88
C ARG A 181 -14.97 14.26 17.63
N PHE A 182 -13.86 13.74 17.10
CA PHE A 182 -13.13 12.65 17.76
C PHE A 182 -12.56 13.07 19.12
N LEU A 183 -11.90 14.23 19.18
CA LEU A 183 -11.23 14.70 20.39
C LEU A 183 -12.22 15.04 21.52
N SER A 184 -13.40 15.54 21.17
CA SER A 184 -14.44 15.96 22.12
C SER A 184 -15.34 14.82 22.60
N ASP A 185 -15.27 13.64 21.98
CA ASP A 185 -16.08 12.49 22.38
C ASP A 185 -15.53 11.81 23.62
N THR A 186 -16.16 12.10 24.76
CA THR A 186 -15.86 11.50 26.06
C THR A 186 -16.36 10.05 26.19
N LYS A 187 -17.19 9.57 25.25
CA LYS A 187 -17.75 8.22 25.23
C LYS A 187 -17.05 7.30 24.22
N ARG A 188 -15.96 7.76 23.58
CA ARG A 188 -15.22 6.97 22.60
C ARG A 188 -14.71 5.63 23.19
N PRO A 189 -14.77 4.52 22.43
CA PRO A 189 -14.21 3.25 22.89
C PRO A 189 -12.73 3.33 23.26
N LYS A 190 -12.31 2.64 24.32
CA LYS A 190 -10.91 2.65 24.79
C LYS A 190 -9.93 2.09 23.75
N ASN A 191 -10.37 1.12 22.93
CA ASN A 191 -9.53 0.49 21.93
C ASN A 191 -9.13 1.44 20.79
N ILE A 192 -9.83 2.56 20.59
CA ILE A 192 -9.49 3.57 19.57
C ILE A 192 -8.83 4.82 20.17
N ALA A 193 -8.74 4.93 21.51
CA ALA A 193 -8.17 6.09 22.18
C ALA A 193 -6.69 6.34 21.85
N HIS A 194 -5.95 5.29 21.47
CA HIS A 194 -4.56 5.40 21.02
C HIS A 194 -4.39 6.24 19.73
N ARG A 195 -5.48 6.53 19.01
CA ARG A 195 -5.50 7.38 17.81
C ARG A 195 -5.65 8.88 18.11
N GLU A 196 -5.73 9.27 19.39
CA GLU A 196 -5.79 10.68 19.78
C GLU A 196 -4.67 11.55 19.19
N PRO A 197 -3.40 11.12 19.14
CA PRO A 197 -2.33 11.90 18.52
C PRO A 197 -2.59 12.22 17.04
N ASP A 198 -3.19 11.28 16.30
CA ASP A 198 -3.51 11.44 14.88
C ASP A 198 -4.49 12.62 14.67
N PHE A 199 -5.56 12.67 15.47
CA PHE A 199 -6.56 13.75 15.38
C PHE A 199 -6.09 15.07 15.98
N ARG A 200 -5.19 15.05 16.97
CA ARG A 200 -4.49 16.26 17.42
C ARG A 200 -3.66 16.84 16.27
N PHE A 201 -2.92 15.99 15.54
CA PHE A 201 -2.13 16.42 14.40
C PHE A 201 -3.01 17.01 13.31
N PHE A 202 -4.09 16.32 12.92
CA PHE A 202 -5.03 16.83 11.92
C PHE A 202 -5.67 18.16 12.30
N LEU A 203 -6.00 18.36 13.58
CA LEU A 203 -6.51 19.64 14.07
C LEU A 203 -5.45 20.75 13.97
N ALA A 204 -4.21 20.48 14.37
CA ALA A 204 -3.10 21.42 14.27
C ALA A 204 -2.82 21.79 12.80
N LEU A 205 -2.81 20.79 11.91
CA LEU A 205 -2.65 20.98 10.47
C LEU A 205 -3.77 21.84 9.88
N ALA A 206 -5.04 21.56 10.20
CA ALA A 206 -6.17 22.37 9.74
C ALA A 206 -6.12 23.82 10.26
N ASN A 207 -5.50 24.05 11.41
CA ASN A 207 -5.25 25.38 11.98
C ASN A 207 -3.94 26.02 11.47
N GLN A 208 -3.15 25.30 10.68
CA GLN A 208 -1.81 25.70 10.22
C GLN A 208 -0.84 26.01 11.37
N ASP A 209 -1.01 25.34 12.50
CA ASP A 209 -0.18 25.51 13.70
C ASP A 209 1.08 24.61 13.60
N THR A 210 2.16 25.16 13.05
CA THR A 210 3.42 24.43 12.82
C THR A 210 4.12 23.99 14.10
N GLU A 211 4.01 24.77 15.16
CA GLU A 211 4.62 24.43 16.45
C GLU A 211 3.89 23.24 17.09
N GLU A 212 2.55 23.26 17.10
CA GLU A 212 1.76 22.14 17.62
C GLU A 212 1.90 20.90 16.74
N MET A 213 1.88 21.04 15.41
CA MET A 213 2.16 19.93 14.48
C MET A 213 3.49 19.25 14.82
N LYS A 214 4.57 20.03 14.91
CA LYS A 214 5.91 19.52 15.22
C LYS A 214 5.93 18.82 16.59
N ARG A 215 5.39 19.47 17.62
CA ARG A 215 5.35 18.92 18.98
C ARG A 215 4.65 17.56 19.04
N ILE A 216 3.51 17.41 18.35
CA ILE A 216 2.78 16.14 18.29
C ILE A 216 3.62 15.06 17.60
N LEU A 217 4.28 15.39 16.48
CA LEU A 217 5.13 14.42 15.78
C LEU A 217 6.33 13.98 16.63
N GLU A 218 6.93 14.90 17.38
CA GLU A 218 8.01 14.58 18.34
C GLU A 218 7.52 13.66 19.47
N GLU A 219 6.32 13.92 20.04
CA GLU A 219 5.68 13.03 21.02
C GLU A 219 5.46 11.61 20.45
N MET A 220 4.98 11.52 19.20
CA MET A 220 4.75 10.23 18.53
C MET A 220 6.06 9.47 18.30
N LEU A 221 7.14 10.16 17.92
CA LEU A 221 8.47 9.57 17.77
C LEU A 221 9.01 9.03 19.10
N GLU A 222 8.92 9.81 20.17
CA GLU A 222 9.36 9.40 21.51
C GLU A 222 8.56 8.19 22.00
N TYR A 223 7.24 8.20 21.81
CA TYR A 223 6.38 7.06 22.15
C TYR A 223 6.78 5.80 21.38
N ARG A 224 7.04 5.91 20.07
CA ARG A 224 7.43 4.76 19.23
C ARG A 224 8.77 4.17 19.66
N LEU A 225 9.75 5.02 20.02
CA LEU A 225 11.07 4.61 20.49
C LEU A 225 11.01 3.94 21.88
N SER A 226 10.21 4.48 22.80
CA SER A 226 10.15 4.03 24.19
C SER A 226 9.35 2.73 24.37
N THR A 227 8.24 2.58 23.66
CA THR A 227 7.32 1.44 23.85
C THR A 227 7.53 0.31 22.86
N ARG A 228 8.15 0.60 21.70
CA ARG A 228 8.17 -0.31 20.54
C ARG A 228 6.77 -0.82 20.19
N ALA A 229 5.74 0.00 20.40
CA ALA A 229 4.36 -0.37 20.11
C ALA A 229 4.25 -0.91 18.69
N LYS A 230 3.68 -2.12 18.56
CA LYS A 230 3.41 -2.82 17.29
C LYS A 230 2.23 -2.17 16.53
N GLN A 231 2.13 -0.85 16.59
CA GLN A 231 1.13 -0.08 15.87
C GLN A 231 1.64 0.21 14.45
N ASP A 232 0.72 0.37 13.51
CA ASP A 232 0.95 0.88 12.14
C ASP A 232 1.57 -0.14 11.17
N MET A 233 0.65 -0.87 10.56
CA MET A 233 0.79 -2.23 10.02
C MET A 233 1.26 -2.26 8.56
N ASN A 234 2.54 -2.02 8.32
CA ASN A 234 3.19 -2.55 7.12
C ASN A 234 4.37 -3.44 7.52
N VAL A 235 4.22 -4.75 7.29
CA VAL A 235 5.18 -5.80 7.71
C VAL A 235 6.57 -5.68 7.08
N HIS A 236 6.72 -4.84 6.05
CA HIS A 236 7.99 -4.55 5.39
C HIS A 236 8.71 -3.34 5.97
N PHE A 237 8.04 -2.46 6.73
CA PHE A 237 8.62 -1.18 7.20
C PHE A 237 8.48 -0.95 8.72
N ASP A 238 7.54 -1.64 9.39
CA ASP A 238 7.19 -1.49 10.80
C ASP A 238 8.40 -1.57 11.76
N PHE A 239 9.39 -2.38 11.42
CA PHE A 239 10.52 -2.71 12.28
C PHE A 239 11.59 -1.62 12.35
N TYR A 240 11.54 -0.61 11.50
CA TYR A 240 12.55 0.47 11.47
C TYR A 240 12.01 1.86 11.14
N LEU A 241 10.76 2.00 10.68
CA LEU A 241 10.13 3.29 10.41
C LEU A 241 8.90 3.54 11.31
N CYS A 242 8.71 4.80 11.70
CA CYS A 242 7.48 5.31 12.29
C CYS A 242 6.56 5.82 11.17
N ILE A 243 5.75 4.91 10.63
CA ILE A 243 4.91 5.17 9.47
C ILE A 243 3.95 6.37 9.65
N PRO A 244 3.21 6.52 10.78
CA PRO A 244 2.31 7.67 10.94
C PRO A 244 3.03 9.02 10.88
N VAL A 245 4.18 9.13 11.55
CA VAL A 245 4.97 10.37 11.54
C VAL A 245 5.44 10.70 10.13
N LEU A 246 5.88 9.69 9.35
CA LEU A 246 6.25 9.88 7.95
C LEU A 246 5.07 10.36 7.10
N ILE A 247 3.89 9.75 7.23
CA ILE A 247 2.69 10.16 6.51
C ILE A 247 2.31 11.61 6.84
N TYR A 248 2.27 11.95 8.12
CA TYR A 248 1.82 13.25 8.60
C TYR A 248 2.82 14.36 8.28
N ALA A 249 4.11 14.13 8.50
CA ALA A 249 5.14 15.06 8.10
C ALA A 249 5.17 15.25 6.57
N LYS A 250 4.95 14.18 5.79
CA LYS A 250 4.85 14.26 4.32
C LYS A 250 3.65 15.10 3.89
N ILE A 251 2.47 14.91 4.48
CA ILE A 251 1.28 15.73 4.20
C ILE A 251 1.56 17.20 4.53
N ALA A 252 2.15 17.50 5.69
CA ALA A 252 2.53 18.86 6.05
C ALA A 252 3.48 19.48 5.01
N ALA A 253 4.50 18.72 4.58
CA ALA A 253 5.45 19.15 3.55
C ALA A 253 4.79 19.38 2.18
N ILE A 254 3.81 18.56 1.78
CA ILE A 254 3.00 18.75 0.56
C ILE A 254 2.27 20.10 0.59
N HIS A 255 1.84 20.55 1.76
CA HIS A 255 1.19 21.84 1.96
C HIS A 255 2.17 22.99 2.27
N GLY A 256 3.48 22.76 2.15
CA GLY A 256 4.52 23.78 2.31
C GLY A 256 5.01 24.02 3.73
N PHE A 257 4.65 23.18 4.69
CA PHE A 257 5.14 23.27 6.07
C PHE A 257 6.40 22.40 6.27
N ASP A 258 7.56 23.03 6.48
CA ASP A 258 8.77 22.32 6.97
C ASP A 258 8.75 22.28 8.50
N LEU A 259 8.42 21.12 9.07
CA LEU A 259 8.35 20.91 10.52
C LEU A 259 9.73 20.60 11.14
N GLY A 260 10.79 20.49 10.34
CA GLY A 260 12.14 20.20 10.83
C GLY A 260 12.32 18.79 11.43
N ILE A 261 11.43 17.85 11.11
CA ILE A 261 11.52 16.45 11.56
C ILE A 261 12.65 15.74 10.82
N ASP A 262 13.63 15.23 11.58
CA ASP A 262 14.68 14.35 11.10
C ASP A 262 15.07 13.37 12.22
N SER A 263 14.64 12.12 12.10
CA SER A 263 14.86 11.08 13.10
C SER A 263 15.28 9.77 12.42
N PRO A 264 16.06 8.89 13.07
CA PRO A 264 16.42 7.58 12.51
C PRO A 264 15.24 6.72 12.05
N ILE A 265 14.04 6.98 12.60
CA ILE A 265 12.80 6.25 12.28
C ILE A 265 11.79 7.09 11.49
N ALA A 266 12.08 8.36 11.24
CA ALA A 266 11.34 9.25 10.35
C ALA A 266 12.32 10.25 9.71
N PRO A 267 13.17 9.77 8.79
CA PRO A 267 14.28 10.57 8.28
C PRO A 267 13.81 11.64 7.29
N LYS A 268 14.47 12.81 7.32
CA LYS A 268 14.08 13.97 6.51
C LYS A 268 14.01 13.69 5.01
N GLU A 269 14.92 12.86 4.48
CA GLU A 269 14.93 12.48 3.06
C GLU A 269 13.66 11.76 2.56
N LEU A 270 12.92 11.12 3.47
CA LEU A 270 11.63 10.51 3.14
C LEU A 270 10.49 11.50 3.28
N ILE A 271 10.64 12.56 4.10
CA ILE A 271 9.61 13.60 4.31
C ILE A 271 9.65 14.65 3.22
N GLU A 272 10.85 15.07 2.79
CA GLU A 272 11.05 16.06 1.72
C GLU A 272 10.28 15.66 0.45
N VAL A 273 9.44 16.56 -0.08
CA VAL A 273 8.70 16.34 -1.32
C VAL A 273 9.64 16.56 -2.49
N LYS A 274 10.14 15.46 -3.04
CA LYS A 274 11.10 15.49 -4.15
C LYS A 274 10.77 14.36 -5.13
N PRO A 275 9.80 14.59 -6.04
CA PRO A 275 9.45 13.62 -7.07
C PRO A 275 10.66 13.20 -7.91
N LEU A 276 10.60 11.99 -8.46
CA LEU A 276 11.54 11.56 -9.49
C LEU A 276 11.28 12.32 -10.81
N GLU A 277 12.28 12.34 -11.69
CA GLU A 277 12.14 12.94 -13.03
C GLU A 277 11.13 12.15 -13.89
N SER A 278 11.14 10.82 -13.76
CA SER A 278 10.16 9.92 -14.34
C SER A 278 9.90 8.75 -13.40
N TYR A 279 8.74 8.13 -13.57
CA TYR A 279 8.35 6.89 -12.90
C TYR A 279 8.09 5.83 -13.96
N GLU A 280 8.72 4.67 -13.81
CA GLU A 280 8.61 3.58 -14.78
C GLU A 280 7.55 2.56 -14.39
N ASP A 281 6.73 2.14 -15.35
CA ASP A 281 5.81 1.00 -15.22
C ASP A 281 6.52 -0.28 -15.70
N PRO A 282 6.85 -1.22 -14.80
CA PRO A 282 7.59 -2.44 -15.17
C PRO A 282 6.76 -3.42 -16.00
N TYR A 283 5.43 -3.31 -15.98
CA TYR A 283 4.53 -4.21 -16.71
C TYR A 283 3.61 -3.44 -17.66
N ASP A 284 3.37 -4.01 -18.83
CA ASP A 284 2.57 -3.32 -19.87
C ASP A 284 1.14 -3.03 -19.44
N PHE A 285 0.52 -3.91 -18.64
CA PHE A 285 -0.84 -3.67 -18.16
C PHE A 285 -0.95 -2.43 -17.25
N MET A 286 0.13 -2.06 -16.54
CA MET A 286 0.12 -0.86 -15.67
C MET A 286 0.04 0.43 -16.49
N LYS A 287 0.60 0.43 -17.70
CA LYS A 287 0.58 1.57 -18.63
C LYS A 287 -0.82 1.84 -19.17
N GLU A 288 -1.71 0.86 -19.08
CA GLU A 288 -3.10 0.96 -19.54
C GLU A 288 -4.02 1.69 -18.54
N PHE A 289 -3.55 1.94 -17.31
CA PHE A 289 -4.31 2.64 -16.29
C PHE A 289 -4.20 4.16 -16.46
N ASP A 290 -5.34 4.84 -16.49
CA ASP A 290 -5.44 6.29 -16.57
C ASP A 290 -5.85 6.87 -15.21
N PHE A 291 -4.92 7.59 -14.57
CA PHE A 291 -5.14 8.26 -13.28
C PHE A 291 -6.22 9.37 -13.33
N HIS A 292 -6.62 9.83 -14.51
CA HIS A 292 -7.65 10.86 -14.65
C HIS A 292 -9.06 10.28 -14.86
N GLN A 293 -9.20 8.96 -14.99
CA GLN A 293 -10.49 8.29 -15.08
C GLN A 293 -10.96 7.79 -13.71
N PRO A 294 -12.28 7.69 -13.48
CA PRO A 294 -12.79 6.97 -12.32
C PRO A 294 -12.23 5.55 -12.27
N GLN A 295 -11.76 5.12 -11.10
CA GLN A 295 -11.18 3.77 -10.93
C GLN A 295 -12.13 2.65 -11.38
N GLN A 296 -13.44 2.90 -11.31
CA GLN A 296 -14.47 1.96 -11.79
C GLN A 296 -14.26 1.53 -13.25
N VAL A 297 -13.73 2.41 -14.11
CA VAL A 297 -13.43 2.10 -15.52
C VAL A 297 -12.40 0.97 -15.63
N TRP A 298 -11.34 1.03 -14.81
CA TRP A 298 -10.34 -0.04 -14.72
C TRP A 298 -10.95 -1.33 -14.20
N ILE A 299 -11.72 -1.24 -13.12
CA ILE A 299 -12.37 -2.40 -12.48
C ILE A 299 -13.28 -3.13 -13.47
N ASP A 300 -14.11 -2.40 -14.21
CA ASP A 300 -15.07 -2.97 -15.17
C ASP A 300 -14.34 -3.62 -16.35
N ARG A 301 -13.27 -2.99 -16.86
CA ARG A 301 -12.41 -3.56 -17.89
C ARG A 301 -11.85 -4.92 -17.47
N TRP A 302 -11.34 -5.03 -16.25
CA TRP A 302 -10.74 -6.27 -15.74
C TRP A 302 -11.79 -7.34 -15.44
N LYS A 303 -12.96 -6.97 -14.93
CA LYS A 303 -14.09 -7.90 -14.81
C LYS A 303 -14.50 -8.48 -16.17
N ALA A 304 -14.62 -7.64 -17.20
CA ALA A 304 -14.90 -8.10 -18.56
C ALA A 304 -13.80 -9.01 -19.11
N LYS A 305 -12.52 -8.70 -18.85
CA LYS A 305 -11.39 -9.57 -19.23
C LYS A 305 -11.46 -10.93 -18.54
N MET A 306 -11.80 -10.97 -17.25
CA MET A 306 -11.97 -12.21 -16.49
C MET A 306 -13.11 -13.07 -17.04
N GLU A 307 -14.25 -12.46 -17.35
CA GLU A 307 -15.38 -13.16 -17.98
C GLU A 307 -15.00 -13.76 -19.34
N ALA A 308 -14.29 -12.99 -20.18
CA ALA A 308 -13.81 -13.46 -21.47
C ALA A 308 -12.80 -14.63 -21.33
N GLY A 309 -11.89 -14.53 -20.36
CA GLY A 309 -10.92 -15.57 -20.03
C GLY A 309 -11.60 -16.87 -19.57
N LEU A 310 -12.58 -16.76 -18.66
CA LEU A 310 -13.36 -17.91 -18.20
C LEU A 310 -14.10 -18.60 -19.36
N ALA A 311 -14.78 -17.81 -20.20
CA ALA A 311 -15.49 -18.33 -21.37
C ALA A 311 -14.54 -19.02 -22.37
N TRP A 312 -13.33 -18.50 -22.56
CA TRP A 312 -12.30 -19.14 -23.37
C TRP A 312 -11.86 -20.49 -22.77
N ARG A 313 -11.56 -20.54 -21.46
CA ARG A 313 -11.15 -21.77 -20.76
C ARG A 313 -12.21 -22.86 -20.89
N GLU A 314 -13.49 -22.51 -20.73
CA GLU A 314 -14.59 -23.46 -20.88
C GLU A 314 -14.71 -24.02 -22.31
N ARG A 315 -14.49 -23.18 -23.33
CA ARG A 315 -14.49 -23.63 -24.74
C ARG A 315 -13.35 -24.60 -25.01
N GLU A 316 -12.14 -24.30 -24.54
CA GLU A 316 -10.98 -25.19 -24.72
C GLU A 316 -11.15 -26.52 -23.99
N TYR A 317 -11.68 -26.48 -22.75
CA TYR A 317 -12.02 -27.69 -22.02
C TYR A 317 -13.05 -28.57 -22.77
N LYS A 318 -14.12 -27.96 -23.33
CA LYS A 318 -15.10 -28.69 -24.15
C LYS A 318 -14.45 -29.31 -25.40
N LYS A 319 -13.57 -28.58 -26.09
CA LYS A 319 -12.82 -29.12 -27.25
C LYS A 319 -11.94 -30.29 -26.87
N LEU A 320 -11.21 -30.19 -25.75
CA LEU A 320 -10.33 -31.26 -25.25
C LEU A 320 -11.15 -32.51 -24.88
N LYS A 321 -12.24 -32.34 -24.12
CA LYS A 321 -13.17 -33.44 -23.78
C LYS A 321 -13.71 -34.13 -25.03
N ASN A 322 -14.11 -33.37 -26.04
CA ASN A 322 -14.61 -33.90 -27.31
C ASN A 322 -13.51 -34.58 -28.14
N ARG A 323 -12.24 -34.19 -28.01
CA ARG A 323 -11.11 -34.92 -28.61
C ARG A 323 -10.90 -36.25 -27.90
N ILE A 324 -10.82 -36.25 -26.57
CA ILE A 324 -10.63 -37.46 -25.76
C ILE A 324 -11.75 -38.48 -26.03
N LEU A 325 -13.02 -38.04 -26.03
CA LEU A 325 -14.17 -38.90 -26.35
C LEU A 325 -14.11 -39.53 -27.75
N ARG A 326 -13.54 -38.84 -28.73
CA ARG A 326 -13.35 -39.37 -30.09
C ARG A 326 -12.23 -40.41 -30.17
N PHE A 327 -11.18 -40.29 -29.36
CA PHE A 327 -10.04 -41.21 -29.36
C PHE A 327 -10.28 -42.48 -28.53
N PHE A 328 -11.02 -42.42 -27.42
CA PHE A 328 -11.18 -43.56 -26.50
C PHE A 328 -12.57 -44.23 -26.53
N GLY A 329 -13.51 -43.73 -27.35
CA GLY A 329 -14.86 -44.26 -27.45
C GLY A 329 -15.74 -43.99 -26.21
N ARG A 330 -17.07 -44.11 -26.35
CA ARG A 330 -18.07 -43.81 -25.29
C ARG A 330 -17.99 -44.72 -24.04
N GLY A 331 -17.10 -45.73 -24.03
CA GLY A 331 -16.99 -46.74 -22.97
C GLY A 331 -15.84 -46.55 -21.98
N GLY A 332 -14.94 -45.59 -22.20
CA GLY A 332 -13.91 -45.25 -21.22
C GLY A 332 -14.54 -44.49 -20.05
N ARG A 333 -14.43 -45.01 -18.82
CA ARG A 333 -14.79 -44.27 -17.60
C ARG A 333 -14.04 -42.94 -17.61
N LEU A 334 -14.73 -41.85 -17.98
CA LEU A 334 -14.27 -40.51 -17.66
C LEU A 334 -14.25 -40.46 -16.13
N ILE A 335 -13.06 -40.51 -15.54
CA ILE A 335 -12.85 -39.91 -14.23
C ILE A 335 -13.38 -38.48 -14.38
N ASP A 336 -14.30 -38.08 -13.51
CA ASP A 336 -14.88 -36.74 -13.48
C ASP A 336 -13.75 -35.71 -13.34
N LEU A 337 -13.20 -35.29 -14.47
CA LEU A 337 -12.39 -34.10 -14.58
C LEU A 337 -13.36 -32.94 -14.48
N GLN A 338 -13.92 -32.70 -13.29
CA GLN A 338 -14.49 -31.39 -13.01
C GLN A 338 -13.42 -30.35 -13.36
N PRO A 339 -13.81 -29.15 -13.84
CA PRO A 339 -12.90 -28.02 -13.83
C PRO A 339 -12.60 -27.72 -12.35
N SER A 340 -11.66 -28.44 -11.76
CA SER A 340 -11.14 -28.10 -10.45
C SER A 340 -10.45 -26.76 -10.62
N SER A 341 -11.07 -25.71 -10.08
CA SER A 341 -10.31 -24.54 -9.64
C SER A 341 -9.17 -25.07 -8.76
N PRO A 342 -7.89 -24.86 -9.11
CA PRO A 342 -6.80 -25.31 -8.26
C PRO A 342 -6.62 -24.45 -7.00
N ILE A 343 -7.55 -23.55 -6.66
CA ILE A 343 -7.28 -22.53 -5.63
C ILE A 343 -8.08 -22.73 -4.32
N ASP A 344 -9.13 -23.54 -4.30
CA ASP A 344 -9.80 -23.89 -3.03
C ASP A 344 -9.34 -25.25 -2.51
N LYS A 345 -8.10 -25.33 -2.00
CA LYS A 345 -7.70 -26.24 -0.91
C LYS A 345 -6.25 -26.00 -0.44
N LYS A 346 -6.20 -25.40 0.76
CA LYS A 346 -5.12 -25.24 1.74
C LYS A 346 -4.16 -24.08 1.56
#